data_AF-A0A842TGS6-F1
#
_entry.id   AF-A0A842TGS6-F1
#
_cell.length_a   1.000
_cell.length_b   1.000
_cell.length_c   1.000
_cell.angle_alpha   90.00
_cell.angle_beta   90.00
_cell.angle_gamma   90.00
#
_symmetry.space_group_name_H-M   'P 1'
#
loop_
_entity.id
_entity.type
_entity.pdbx_description
1 polymer ?
#
loop_
_entity_poly.entity_id
_entity_poly.type
_entity_poly.pdbx_seq_one_letter_code
_entity_poly.pdbx_strand_id
1 'polypeptide(L)' 'NRAIKIRLYPNQAQEKMLNKTFGCCRFIYNKMLEERIKVYEELKGDSQVLYDHRYKTEKEYK' A
#
# COMPACT_ATOMS: atom_id res chain seq x y z
N ASN A 1 20.87 -4.02 -15.02
CA ASN A 1 19.94 -2.88 -14.82
C ASN A 1 20.67 -1.70 -14.21
N ARG A 2 20.67 -0.53 -14.88
CA ARG A 2 21.17 0.73 -14.30
C ARG A 2 20.06 1.32 -13.42
N ALA A 3 20.29 1.38 -12.11
CA ALA A 3 19.43 2.13 -11.20
C ALA A 3 19.80 3.61 -11.28
N ILE A 4 18.83 4.47 -11.58
CA ILE A 4 19.03 5.92 -11.60
C ILE A 4 18.61 6.47 -10.24
N LYS A 5 19.54 7.17 -9.57
CA LYS A 5 19.26 7.89 -8.33
C LYS A 5 19.08 9.37 -8.66
N ILE A 6 17.87 9.90 -8.44
CA ILE A 6 17.54 11.31 -8.69
C ILE A 6 17.06 11.95 -7.38
N ARG A 7 17.47 13.19 -7.14
CA ARG A 7 16.92 14.03 -6.07
C ARG A 7 15.98 15.06 -6.68
N LEU A 8 14.75 15.14 -6.18
CA LEU A 8 13.75 16.10 -6.61
C LEU A 8 13.81 17.34 -5.70
N TYR A 9 13.68 18.52 -6.30
CA TYR A 9 13.57 19.81 -5.60
C TYR A 9 12.27 20.50 -6.02
N PRO A 10 11.12 20.04 -5.52
CA PRO A 10 9.83 20.59 -5.89
C PRO A 10 9.65 22.02 -5.32
N ASN A 11 8.87 22.84 -6.02
CA ASN A 11 8.33 24.06 -5.45
C ASN A 11 7.07 23.78 -4.60
N GLN A 12 6.57 24.80 -3.89
CA GLN A 12 5.43 24.64 -2.97
C GLN A 12 4.17 24.02 -3.62
N ALA A 13 3.87 24.38 -4.88
CA ALA A 13 2.72 23.84 -5.59
C ALA A 13 2.92 22.34 -5.91
N GLN A 14 4.13 21.98 -6.34
CA GLN A 14 4.51 20.60 -6.61
C GLN A 14 4.51 19.75 -5.33
N GLU A 15 5.06 20.25 -4.23
CA GLU A 15 5.02 19.56 -2.93
C GLU A 15 3.59 19.24 -2.51
N LYS A 16 2.67 20.21 -2.61
CA LYS A 16 1.27 20.02 -2.28
C LYS A 16 0.62 18.95 -3.16
N MET A 17 0.92 18.92 -4.45
CA MET A 17 0.42 17.91 -5.38
C MET A 17 0.99 16.52 -5.05
N LEU A 18 2.30 16.42 -4.86
CA LEU A 18 2.97 15.16 -4.52
C LEU A 18 2.46 14.60 -3.19
N ASN A 19 2.26 15.44 -2.19
CA ASN A 19 1.70 15.03 -0.90
C ASN A 19 0.26 14.55 -1.02
N LYS A 20 -0.57 15.19 -1.85
CA LYS A 20 -1.93 14.71 -2.13
C LYS A 20 -1.92 13.35 -2.82
N THR A 21 -1.10 13.20 -3.87
CA THR A 21 -1.03 11.98 -4.68
C THR A 21 -0.40 10.83 -3.90
N PHE A 22 0.83 11.00 -3.41
CA PHE A 22 1.52 9.92 -2.69
C PHE A 22 0.95 9.70 -1.30
N GLY A 23 0.39 10.73 -0.66
CA GLY A 23 -0.27 10.59 0.64
C GLY A 23 -1.49 9.68 0.57
N CYS A 24 -2.38 9.87 -0.41
CA CYS A 24 -3.55 9.00 -0.55
C CYS A 24 -3.16 7.58 -0.99
N CYS A 25 -2.23 7.43 -1.93
CA CYS A 25 -1.74 6.11 -2.33
C CYS A 25 -1.08 5.36 -1.16
N ARG A 26 -0.25 6.05 -0.36
CA ARG A 26 0.43 5.47 0.80
C ARG A 26 -0.56 5.03 1.88
N PHE A 27 -1.62 5.81 2.11
CA PHE A 27 -2.66 5.46 3.06
C PHE A 27 -3.35 4.14 2.68
N ILE A 28 -3.84 4.02 1.44
CA ILE A 28 -4.52 2.82 0.96
C ILE A 28 -3.56 1.62 0.96
N TYR A 29 -2.34 1.80 0.46
CA TYR A 29 -1.32 0.75 0.46
C TYR A 29 -1.04 0.22 1.88
N ASN A 30 -0.83 1.12 2.84
CA ASN A 30 -0.58 0.74 4.23
C ASN A 30 -1.75 -0.04 4.84
N LYS A 31 -2.99 0.32 4.49
CA LYS A 31 -4.18 -0.39 4.97
C LYS A 31 -4.30 -1.81 4.41
N MET A 32 -4.07 -1.96 3.10
CA MET A 32 -4.03 -3.28 2.47
C MET A 32 -2.87 -4.14 3.00
N LEU A 33 -1.71 -3.55 3.24
CA LEU A 33 -0.57 -4.23 3.83
C LEU A 33 -0.85 -4.68 5.27
N GLU A 34 -1.47 -3.81 6.07
CA GLU A 34 -1.91 -4.13 7.43
C GLU A 34 -2.87 -5.33 7.43
N GLU A 35 -3.87 -5.37 6.54
CA GLU A 35 -4.78 -6.51 6.40
C GLU A 35 -4.02 -7.79 6.02
N ARG A 36 -3.14 -7.74 5.02
CA ARG A 36 -2.36 -8.91 4.58
C ARG A 36 -1.51 -9.50 5.69
N ILE A 37 -0.85 -8.65 6.48
CA ILE A 37 -0.05 -9.11 7.62
C ILE A 37 -0.95 -9.81 8.64
N LYS A 38 -2.10 -9.21 9.01
CA LYS A 38 -3.03 -9.81 9.98
C LYS A 38 -3.57 -11.15 9.50
N VAL A 39 -4.08 -11.21 8.28
CA VAL A 39 -4.62 -12.42 7.66
C VAL A 39 -3.57 -13.53 7.61
N TYR A 40 -2.32 -13.20 7.24
CA TYR A 40 -1.25 -14.18 7.24
C TYR A 40 -0.95 -14.71 8.64
N GLU A 41 -0.82 -13.83 9.63
CA GLU A 41 -0.53 -14.24 11.01
C GLU A 41 -1.63 -15.15 11.61
N GLU A 42 -2.89 -14.88 11.28
CA GLU A 42 -4.04 -15.65 11.73
C GLU A 42 -4.16 -17.01 11.01
N LEU A 43 -3.92 -17.04 9.70
CA LEU A 43 -4.24 -18.19 8.85
C LEU A 43 -3.03 -19.01 8.40
N LYS A 44 -1.79 -18.61 8.71
CA LYS A 44 -0.57 -19.35 8.31
C LYS A 44 -0.54 -20.82 8.73
N GLY A 45 -1.32 -21.21 9.75
CA GLY A 45 -1.48 -22.59 10.19
C GLY A 45 -2.43 -23.45 9.35
N ASP A 46 -3.32 -22.81 8.57
CA ASP A 46 -4.26 -23.47 7.67
C ASP A 46 -4.11 -22.90 6.25
N SER A 47 -3.27 -23.57 5.47
CA SER A 47 -2.92 -23.12 4.12
C SER A 47 -4.14 -23.05 3.20
N GLN A 48 -5.12 -23.94 3.35
CA GLN A 48 -6.31 -23.96 2.48
C GLN A 48 -7.14 -22.70 2.69
N VAL A 49 -7.43 -22.37 3.95
CA VAL A 49 -8.21 -21.17 4.31
C VAL A 49 -7.46 -19.89 3.91
N LEU A 50 -6.13 -19.87 4.02
CA LEU A 50 -5.31 -18.74 3.57
C LEU A 50 -5.42 -18.51 2.04
N TYR A 51 -5.39 -19.57 1.23
CA TYR A 51 -5.54 -19.46 -0.24
C TYR A 51 -6.94 -19.02 -0.66
N ASP A 52 -7.96 -19.44 0.07
CA ASP A 52 -9.35 -19.12 -0.24
C ASP A 52 -9.77 -17.72 0.26
N HIS A 53 -8.97 -17.10 1.13
CA HIS A 53 -9.25 -15.78 1.70
C HIS A 53 -9.37 -14.68 0.64
N ARG A 54 -10.41 -13.84 0.76
CA ARG A 54 -10.66 -12.69 -0.12
C ARG A 54 -10.30 -11.39 0.57
N TYR A 55 -9.26 -10.73 0.08
CA TYR A 55 -8.86 -9.41 0.53
C TYR A 55 -9.85 -8.33 0.07
N LYS A 56 -9.92 -7.25 0.86
CA LYS A 56 -10.68 -6.06 0.49
C LYS A 56 -10.04 -5.38 -0.72
N THR A 57 -10.90 -4.85 -1.58
CA THR A 57 -10.54 -3.99 -2.70
C THR A 57 -10.19 -2.58 -2.22
N GLU A 58 -9.45 -1.83 -3.03
CA GLU A 58 -9.03 -0.45 -2.70
C GLU A 58 -10.23 0.47 -2.40
N LYS A 59 -11.39 0.19 -3.01
CA LYS A 59 -12.62 0.95 -2.81
C LYS A 59 -13.19 0.80 -1.40
N GLU A 60 -12.96 -0.33 -0.74
CA GLU A 60 -13.47 -0.62 0.60
C GLU A 60 -12.64 0.06 1.70
N TYR A 61 -11.46 0.59 1.35
CA TYR A 61 -10.61 1.39 2.23
C TYR A 61 -10.83 2.89 2.10
N LYS A 62 -11.62 3.32 1.11
CA LYS A 62 -11.89 4.72 0.79
C LYS A 62 -13.06 5.27 1.60
#